data_AF-A0A933AL52-F1
#
_entry.id   AF-A0A933AL52-F1
#
_cell.length_a   1.000
_cell.length_b   1.000
_cell.length_c   1.000
_cell.angle_alpha   90.00
_cell.angle_beta   90.00
_cell.angle_gamma   90.00
#
_symmetry.space_group_name_H-M   'P 1'
#
loop_
_entity.id
_entity.type
_entity.pdbx_description
1 polymer ?
#
loop_
_entity_poly.entity_id
_entity_poly.type
_entity_poly.pdbx_seq_one_letter_code
_entity_poly.pdbx_strand_id
1 'polypeptide(L)'
;MSEFADNLGALLPRLIDVTSYRLARGERLRADIAEQVARFYDHLLYAVDIGSPQWLERCLDEWVSAGSGGIMGERPTILPVLDVIKVATWDTLRDNTPAQETLELIVALEPAFRHAWMYLSGLEAENLMAQASARLAEAEDNMRQLDKSKSDFISVAAHELKTPLTLIEGYSMMLGEQLPHGDASPHEGLVRGIAKGIDRLREIVDDLIDVSALETNMVSLSYQPVRLWRVFDRVKSELAEVLATRRLTMVIGEFDNEATLTQADPQRMLQVARKVVGNAVKYT
;
A
#
# COMPACT_ATOMS: atom_id res chain seq x y z
N MET A 1 46.82 -32.27 2.97
CA MET A 1 45.51 -32.58 3.57
C MET A 1 45.73 -32.73 5.05
N SER A 2 44.95 -32.02 5.84
CA SER A 2 44.98 -32.14 7.31
C SER A 2 44.45 -33.52 7.75
N GLU A 3 44.84 -33.96 8.95
CA GLU A 3 44.31 -35.19 9.60
C GLU A 3 42.77 -35.19 9.67
N PHE A 4 42.18 -33.99 9.78
CA PHE A 4 40.75 -33.75 9.67
C PHE A 4 40.15 -34.19 8.32
N ALA A 5 40.77 -33.79 7.20
CA ALA A 5 40.27 -34.09 5.86
C ALA A 5 40.31 -35.61 5.57
N ASP A 6 41.30 -36.31 6.09
CA ASP A 6 41.42 -37.76 5.96
C ASP A 6 40.33 -38.49 6.78
N ASN A 7 40.09 -38.06 8.03
CA ASN A 7 39.10 -38.68 8.92
C ASN A 7 37.66 -38.46 8.44
N LEU A 8 37.30 -37.23 8.06
CA LEU A 8 35.96 -36.95 7.53
C LEU A 8 35.80 -37.49 6.10
N GLY A 9 36.86 -37.47 5.29
CA GLY A 9 36.90 -38.04 3.94
C GLY A 9 36.57 -39.53 3.91
N ALA A 10 37.06 -40.29 4.89
CA ALA A 10 36.75 -41.72 5.03
C ALA A 10 35.26 -42.00 5.29
N LEU A 11 34.52 -41.03 5.86
CA LEU A 11 33.11 -41.15 6.19
C LEU A 11 32.17 -40.60 5.10
N LEU A 12 32.70 -39.92 4.08
CA LEU A 12 31.91 -39.29 3.00
C LEU A 12 30.89 -40.25 2.35
N PRO A 13 31.24 -41.49 1.94
CA PRO A 13 30.27 -42.37 1.31
C PRO A 13 29.06 -42.69 2.21
N ARG A 14 29.28 -42.84 3.53
CA ARG A 14 28.21 -43.06 4.51
C ARG A 14 27.40 -41.79 4.73
N LEU A 15 28.06 -40.65 4.85
CA LEU A 15 27.40 -39.36 5.04
C LEU A 15 26.46 -39.06 3.87
N ILE A 16 26.92 -39.26 2.63
CA ILE A 16 26.12 -39.05 1.43
C ILE A 16 24.91 -39.99 1.43
N ASP A 17 25.10 -41.29 1.68
CA ASP A 17 24.02 -42.27 1.69
C ASP A 17 22.96 -41.97 2.77
N VAL A 18 23.39 -41.79 4.01
CA VAL A 18 22.49 -41.50 5.15
C VAL A 18 21.71 -40.21 4.94
N THR A 19 22.39 -39.16 4.49
CA THR A 19 21.79 -37.84 4.26
C THR A 19 20.78 -37.91 3.11
N SER A 20 21.15 -38.54 2.00
CA SER A 20 20.26 -38.68 0.82
C SER A 20 19.03 -39.52 1.15
N TYR A 21 19.19 -40.56 1.98
CA TYR A 21 18.07 -41.37 2.46
C TYR A 21 17.11 -40.57 3.36
N ARG A 22 17.64 -39.72 4.25
CA ARG A 22 16.82 -38.86 5.12
C ARG A 22 16.09 -37.76 4.32
N LEU A 23 16.67 -37.29 3.23
CA LEU A 23 16.11 -36.25 2.39
C LEU A 23 15.07 -36.76 1.39
N ALA A 24 15.21 -37.99 0.86
CA ALA A 24 14.28 -38.53 -0.14
C ALA A 24 13.88 -39.99 0.04
N ARG A 25 12.58 -40.24 -0.13
CA ARG A 25 11.95 -41.57 -0.07
C ARG A 25 12.00 -42.34 -1.39
N GLY A 26 12.08 -41.67 -2.54
CA GLY A 26 12.08 -42.30 -3.88
C GLY A 26 13.49 -42.50 -4.45
N GLU A 27 13.72 -43.62 -5.14
CA GLU A 27 15.05 -44.05 -5.63
C GLU A 27 15.66 -43.09 -6.66
N ARG A 28 14.87 -42.58 -7.60
CA ARG A 28 15.31 -41.61 -8.62
C ARG A 28 15.69 -40.25 -8.02
N LEU A 29 14.84 -39.72 -7.13
CA LEU A 29 15.09 -38.46 -6.43
C LEU A 29 16.31 -38.56 -5.50
N ARG A 30 16.57 -39.74 -4.94
CA ARG A 30 17.74 -39.99 -4.08
C ARG A 30 19.06 -39.89 -4.84
N ALA A 31 19.12 -40.33 -6.10
CA ALA A 31 20.33 -40.22 -6.92
C ALA A 31 20.70 -38.75 -7.18
N ASP A 32 19.72 -37.93 -7.58
CA ASP A 32 19.92 -36.50 -7.83
C ASP A 32 20.33 -35.75 -6.55
N ILE A 33 19.71 -36.08 -5.41
CA ILE A 33 20.07 -35.52 -4.10
C ILE A 33 21.46 -35.97 -3.66
N ALA A 34 21.86 -37.21 -3.92
CA ALA A 34 23.17 -37.71 -3.54
C ALA A 34 24.31 -36.94 -4.21
N GLU A 35 24.14 -36.53 -5.48
CA GLU A 35 25.11 -35.68 -6.16
C GLU A 35 25.21 -34.29 -5.51
N GLN A 36 24.07 -33.67 -5.17
CA GLN A 36 24.03 -32.37 -4.50
C GLN A 36 24.65 -32.43 -3.09
N VAL A 37 24.32 -33.46 -2.33
CA VAL A 37 24.83 -33.71 -0.98
C VAL A 37 26.34 -33.99 -1.03
N ALA A 38 26.81 -34.77 -2.00
CA ALA A 38 28.24 -35.01 -2.20
C ALA A 38 28.99 -33.71 -2.44
N ARG A 39 28.49 -32.86 -3.36
CA ARG A 39 29.08 -31.54 -3.62
C ARG A 39 29.10 -30.67 -2.38
N PHE A 40 28.03 -30.66 -1.58
CA PHE A 40 28.01 -29.90 -0.33
C PHE A 40 29.10 -30.39 0.63
N TYR A 41 29.25 -31.70 0.83
CA TYR A 41 30.28 -32.24 1.71
C TYR A 41 31.70 -31.98 1.19
N ASP A 42 31.93 -32.01 -0.12
CA ASP A 42 33.22 -31.63 -0.71
C ASP A 42 33.56 -30.16 -0.43
N HIS A 43 32.59 -29.25 -0.61
CA HIS A 43 32.78 -27.84 -0.29
C HIS A 43 32.93 -27.61 1.22
N LEU A 44 32.26 -28.41 2.06
CA LEU A 44 32.38 -28.35 3.51
C LEU A 44 33.77 -28.75 3.99
N LEU A 45 34.31 -29.85 3.45
CA LEU A 45 35.67 -30.30 3.71
C LEU A 45 36.68 -29.24 3.30
N TYR A 46 36.54 -28.72 2.09
CA TYR A 46 37.42 -27.70 1.55
C TYR A 46 37.35 -26.38 2.34
N ALA A 47 36.14 -25.98 2.74
CA ALA A 47 35.91 -24.80 3.58
C ALA A 47 36.60 -24.90 4.94
N VAL A 48 36.57 -26.08 5.57
CA VAL A 48 37.22 -26.30 6.86
C VAL A 48 38.74 -26.39 6.70
N ASP A 49 39.27 -27.10 5.70
CA ASP A 49 40.72 -27.25 5.46
C ASP A 49 41.40 -25.91 5.18
N ILE A 50 40.70 -24.99 4.50
CA ILE A 50 41.20 -23.64 4.18
C ILE A 50 40.82 -22.60 5.25
N GLY A 51 39.89 -22.92 6.15
CA GLY A 51 39.37 -21.99 7.15
C GLY A 51 38.51 -20.87 6.56
N SER A 52 37.87 -21.10 5.40
CA SER A 52 36.98 -20.14 4.76
C SER A 52 35.60 -20.77 4.47
N PRO A 53 34.57 -20.46 5.27
CA PRO A 53 33.23 -21.02 5.09
C PRO A 53 32.48 -20.45 3.88
N GLN A 54 32.99 -19.39 3.24
CA GLN A 54 32.41 -18.76 2.05
C GLN A 54 32.35 -19.71 0.85
N TRP A 55 33.18 -20.75 0.82
CA TRP A 55 33.13 -21.79 -0.22
C TRP A 55 31.79 -22.54 -0.25
N LEU A 56 31.03 -22.54 0.84
CA LEU A 56 29.69 -23.12 0.87
C LEU A 56 28.65 -22.28 0.12
N GLU A 57 28.84 -20.95 0.05
CA GLU A 57 27.83 -20.01 -0.49
C GLU A 57 27.42 -20.35 -1.91
N ARG A 58 28.37 -20.71 -2.78
CA ARG A 58 28.08 -21.11 -4.16
C ARG A 58 27.11 -22.28 -4.25
N CYS A 59 27.30 -23.31 -3.43
CA CYS A 59 26.41 -24.47 -3.41
C CYS A 59 25.02 -24.09 -2.88
N LEU A 60 24.97 -23.22 -1.87
CA LEU A 60 23.72 -22.72 -1.29
C LEU A 60 22.95 -21.83 -2.28
N ASP A 61 23.62 -20.98 -3.05
CA ASP A 61 23.04 -20.17 -4.11
C ASP A 61 22.41 -21.02 -5.22
N GLU A 62 23.10 -22.08 -5.63
CA GLU A 62 22.58 -23.04 -6.60
C GLU A 62 21.32 -23.72 -6.06
N TRP A 63 21.27 -24.05 -4.76
CA TRP A 63 20.08 -24.63 -4.14
C TRP A 63 18.91 -23.66 -4.10
N VAL A 64 19.15 -22.40 -3.73
CA VAL A 64 18.14 -21.33 -3.71
C VAL A 64 17.61 -21.08 -5.12
N SER A 65 18.50 -21.03 -6.11
CA SER A 65 18.15 -20.74 -7.51
C SER A 65 17.41 -21.89 -8.19
N ALA A 66 17.73 -23.14 -7.86
CA ALA A 66 17.04 -24.32 -8.38
C ALA A 66 15.60 -24.44 -7.85
N GLY A 67 15.27 -23.72 -6.77
CA GLY A 67 13.98 -23.78 -6.10
C GLY A 67 13.73 -25.15 -5.46
N SER A 68 12.61 -25.24 -4.74
CA SER A 68 12.18 -26.47 -4.07
C SER A 68 12.07 -27.66 -5.04
N GLY A 69 11.71 -27.40 -6.29
CA GLY A 69 11.49 -28.40 -7.33
C GLY A 69 12.74 -29.18 -7.78
N GLY A 70 13.96 -28.67 -7.58
CA GLY A 70 15.18 -29.32 -8.05
C GLY A 70 15.85 -30.27 -7.06
N ILE A 71 15.67 -30.05 -5.76
CA ILE A 71 16.44 -30.77 -4.71
C ILE A 71 15.50 -31.41 -3.67
N MET A 72 14.25 -30.94 -3.52
CA MET A 72 13.48 -31.18 -2.28
C MET A 72 11.96 -31.36 -2.46
N GLY A 73 11.42 -31.39 -3.68
CA GLY A 73 9.97 -31.41 -3.90
C GLY A 73 9.29 -30.09 -3.52
N GLU A 74 8.04 -30.10 -3.07
CA GLU A 74 7.29 -28.88 -2.68
C GLU A 74 7.73 -28.27 -1.33
N ARG A 75 9.03 -28.22 -1.01
CA ARG A 75 9.51 -27.59 0.25
C ARG A 75 9.82 -26.10 0.05
N PRO A 76 9.06 -25.18 0.66
CA PRO A 76 9.19 -23.74 0.41
C PRO A 76 10.53 -23.12 0.89
N THR A 77 11.32 -23.83 1.72
CA THR A 77 12.57 -23.34 2.32
C THR A 77 13.67 -24.40 2.30
N ILE A 78 14.93 -23.94 2.28
CA ILE A 78 16.13 -24.81 2.17
C ILE A 78 16.76 -25.07 3.55
N LEU A 79 16.52 -24.20 4.53
CA LEU A 79 16.97 -24.36 5.91
C LEU A 79 16.67 -25.75 6.51
N PRO A 80 15.47 -26.35 6.34
CA PRO A 80 15.19 -27.69 6.87
C PRO A 80 16.08 -28.79 6.30
N VAL A 81 16.66 -28.60 5.11
CA VAL A 81 17.59 -29.57 4.54
C VAL A 81 18.99 -29.38 5.08
N LEU A 82 19.44 -28.14 5.28
CA LEU A 82 20.69 -27.91 5.99
C LEU A 82 20.66 -28.53 7.40
N ASP A 83 19.52 -28.45 8.09
CA ASP A 83 19.30 -29.13 9.38
C ASP A 83 19.41 -30.65 9.26
N VAL A 84 18.78 -31.26 8.26
CA VAL A 84 18.87 -32.71 8.03
C VAL A 84 20.31 -33.13 7.76
N ILE A 85 21.06 -32.38 6.95
CA ILE A 85 22.47 -32.63 6.66
C ILE A 85 23.30 -32.53 7.94
N LYS A 86 23.11 -31.47 8.73
CA LYS A 86 23.83 -31.27 10.00
C LYS A 86 23.56 -32.40 10.99
N VAL A 87 22.30 -32.78 11.19
CA VAL A 87 21.91 -33.88 12.10
C VAL A 87 22.44 -35.22 11.60
N ALA A 88 22.35 -35.49 10.29
CA ALA A 88 22.92 -36.71 9.69
C ALA A 88 24.45 -36.77 9.89
N THR A 89 25.12 -35.63 9.77
CA THR A 89 26.57 -35.52 10.02
C THR A 89 26.89 -35.88 11.46
N TRP A 90 26.23 -35.25 12.44
CA TRP A 90 26.46 -35.50 13.86
C TRP A 90 26.17 -36.95 14.28
N ASP A 91 25.07 -37.52 13.80
CA ASP A 91 24.75 -38.94 14.05
C ASP A 91 25.83 -39.85 13.47
N THR A 92 26.24 -39.60 12.22
CA THR A 92 27.25 -40.43 11.54
C THR A 92 28.60 -40.33 12.23
N LEU A 93 29.03 -39.15 12.67
CA LEU A 93 30.27 -39.01 13.42
C LEU A 93 30.22 -39.78 14.74
N ARG A 94 29.16 -39.58 15.53
CA ARG A 94 28.96 -40.26 16.81
C ARG A 94 28.98 -41.78 16.68
N ASP A 95 28.35 -42.31 15.63
CA ASP A 95 28.18 -43.76 15.46
C ASP A 95 29.43 -44.44 14.86
N ASN A 96 30.40 -43.67 14.35
CA ASN A 96 31.53 -44.21 13.56
C ASN A 96 32.92 -43.76 14.02
N THR A 97 33.03 -42.85 15.00
CA THR A 97 34.32 -42.35 15.51
C THR A 97 34.37 -42.43 17.04
N PRO A 98 35.57 -42.55 17.65
CA PRO A 98 35.75 -42.41 19.09
C PRO A 98 35.27 -41.04 19.59
N ALA A 99 34.78 -40.97 20.83
CA ALA A 99 34.16 -39.76 21.38
C ALA A 99 35.04 -38.49 21.31
N GLN A 100 36.36 -38.64 21.48
CA GLN A 100 37.29 -37.52 21.38
C GLN A 100 37.42 -37.00 19.93
N GLU A 101 37.57 -37.91 18.97
CA GLU A 101 37.61 -37.57 17.54
C GLU A 101 36.27 -36.99 17.06
N THR A 102 35.14 -37.55 17.52
CA THR A 102 33.80 -36.99 17.26
C THR A 102 33.74 -35.53 17.69
N LEU A 103 34.22 -35.20 18.89
CA LEU A 103 34.18 -33.84 19.42
C LEU A 103 35.06 -32.90 18.59
N GLU A 104 36.28 -33.32 18.23
CA GLU A 104 37.20 -32.53 17.40
C GLU A 104 36.59 -32.23 16.03
N LEU A 105 35.99 -33.23 15.37
CA LEU A 105 35.31 -33.06 14.09
C LEU A 105 34.09 -32.14 14.19
N ILE A 106 33.28 -32.28 15.26
CA ILE A 106 32.13 -31.39 15.50
C ILE A 106 32.58 -29.94 15.66
N VAL A 107 33.60 -29.71 16.50
CA VAL A 107 34.12 -28.35 16.75
C VAL A 107 34.67 -27.73 15.45
N ALA A 108 35.33 -28.52 14.61
CA ALA A 108 35.86 -28.06 13.32
C ALA A 108 34.75 -27.75 12.29
N LEU A 109 33.67 -28.53 12.26
CA LEU A 109 32.58 -28.39 11.30
C LEU A 109 31.53 -27.34 11.70
N GLU A 110 31.36 -27.08 13.00
CA GLU A 110 30.31 -26.21 13.53
C GLU A 110 30.36 -24.76 12.97
N PRO A 111 31.52 -24.09 12.82
CA PRO A 111 31.58 -22.77 12.19
C PRO A 111 31.06 -22.74 10.75
N ALA A 112 31.34 -23.80 9.97
CA ALA A 112 30.91 -23.90 8.58
C ALA A 112 29.40 -24.12 8.46
N PHE A 113 28.82 -25.00 9.28
CA PHE A 113 27.36 -25.15 9.36
C PHE A 113 26.66 -23.89 9.85
N ARG A 114 27.25 -23.19 10.83
CA ARG A 114 26.72 -21.91 11.33
C ARG A 114 26.71 -20.83 10.25
N HIS A 115 27.79 -20.73 9.47
CA HIS A 115 27.88 -19.82 8.34
C HIS A 115 26.81 -20.12 7.29
N ALA A 116 26.70 -21.38 6.86
CA ALA A 116 25.69 -21.81 5.89
C ALA A 116 24.26 -21.48 6.37
N TRP A 117 23.97 -21.66 7.66
CA TRP A 117 22.67 -21.32 8.24
C TRP A 117 22.39 -19.83 8.21
N MET A 118 23.35 -19.00 8.65
CA MET A 118 23.21 -17.54 8.64
C MET A 118 23.04 -17.01 7.22
N TYR A 119 23.81 -17.56 6.27
CA TYR A 119 23.74 -17.19 4.87
C TYR A 119 22.37 -17.49 4.26
N LEU A 120 21.88 -18.73 4.37
CA LEU A 120 20.55 -19.10 3.88
C LEU A 120 19.43 -18.29 4.55
N SER A 121 19.54 -18.06 5.87
CA SER A 121 18.56 -17.24 6.60
C SER A 121 18.52 -15.80 6.07
N GLY A 122 19.69 -15.24 5.71
CA GLY A 122 19.80 -13.93 5.08
C GLY A 122 19.11 -13.90 3.71
N LEU A 123 19.39 -14.87 2.85
CA LEU A 123 18.76 -14.97 1.53
C LEU A 123 17.24 -15.14 1.60
N GLU A 124 16.74 -15.97 2.52
CA GLU A 124 15.29 -16.15 2.72
C GLU A 124 14.64 -14.84 3.22
N ALA A 125 15.30 -14.12 4.14
CA ALA A 125 14.82 -12.82 4.62
C ALA A 125 14.78 -11.77 3.51
N GLU A 126 15.83 -11.67 2.69
CA GLU A 126 15.89 -10.75 1.56
C GLU A 126 14.78 -11.04 0.53
N ASN A 127 14.55 -12.31 0.21
CA ASN A 127 13.49 -12.71 -0.71
C ASN A 127 12.09 -12.39 -0.16
N LEU A 128 11.84 -12.68 1.12
CA LEU A 128 10.59 -12.31 1.78
C LEU A 128 10.36 -10.80 1.80
N MET A 129 11.41 -10.02 2.08
CA MET A 129 11.34 -8.56 2.05
C MET A 129 11.05 -8.03 0.64
N ALA A 130 11.71 -8.57 -0.39
CA ALA A 130 11.47 -8.21 -1.78
C ALA A 130 10.02 -8.51 -2.20
N GLN A 131 9.50 -9.68 -1.84
CA GLN A 131 8.10 -10.04 -2.12
C GLN A 131 7.10 -9.14 -1.39
N ALA A 132 7.35 -8.84 -0.11
CA ALA A 132 6.50 -7.95 0.67
C ALA A 132 6.48 -6.53 0.07
N SER A 133 7.65 -6.02 -0.32
CA SER A 133 7.80 -4.71 -0.97
C SER A 133 7.04 -4.66 -2.31
N ALA A 134 7.18 -5.69 -3.14
CA ALA A 134 6.46 -5.77 -4.42
C ALA A 134 4.93 -5.79 -4.23
N ARG A 135 4.42 -6.57 -3.27
CA ARG A 135 2.98 -6.60 -2.95
C ARG A 135 2.46 -5.27 -2.41
N LEU A 136 3.27 -4.57 -1.60
CA LEU A 136 2.91 -3.26 -1.09
C LEU A 136 2.84 -2.24 -2.23
N ALA A 137 3.82 -2.24 -3.14
CA ALA A 137 3.82 -1.35 -4.30
C ALA A 137 2.61 -1.59 -5.22
N GLU A 138 2.25 -2.86 -5.44
CA GLU A 138 1.04 -3.22 -6.21
C GLU A 138 -0.25 -2.76 -5.52
N ALA A 139 -0.35 -2.94 -4.20
CA ALA A 139 -1.51 -2.48 -3.44
C ALA A 139 -1.64 -0.95 -3.46
N GLU A 140 -0.53 -0.22 -3.35
CA GLU A 140 -0.51 1.24 -3.48
C GLU A 140 -0.96 1.71 -4.87
N ASP A 141 -0.47 1.08 -5.94
CA ASP A 141 -0.87 1.45 -7.30
C ASP A 141 -2.36 1.20 -7.53
N ASN A 142 -2.87 0.04 -7.10
CA ASN A 142 -4.29 -0.28 -7.16
C ASN A 142 -5.16 0.72 -6.39
N MET A 143 -4.73 1.12 -5.19
CA MET A 143 -5.42 2.14 -4.39
C MET A 143 -5.48 3.48 -5.14
N ARG A 144 -4.35 3.93 -5.70
CA ARG A 144 -4.28 5.18 -6.49
C ARG A 144 -5.17 5.13 -7.73
N GLN A 145 -5.19 4.00 -8.44
CA GLN A 145 -6.06 3.82 -9.61
C GLN A 145 -7.55 3.84 -9.22
N LEU A 146 -7.90 3.24 -8.08
CA LEU A 146 -9.27 3.25 -7.56
C LEU A 146 -9.70 4.67 -7.18
N ASP A 147 -8.86 5.42 -6.46
CA ASP A 147 -9.13 6.80 -6.06
C ASP A 147 -9.31 7.73 -7.27
N LYS A 148 -8.47 7.55 -8.29
CA LYS A 148 -8.62 8.25 -9.57
C LYS A 148 -9.93 7.88 -10.27
N SER A 149 -10.25 6.59 -10.38
CA SER A 149 -11.47 6.12 -11.04
C SER A 149 -12.73 6.61 -10.32
N LYS A 150 -12.73 6.60 -8.98
CA LYS A 150 -13.80 7.14 -8.13
C LYS A 150 -14.01 8.63 -8.43
N SER A 151 -12.91 9.39 -8.51
CA SER A 151 -12.94 10.82 -8.80
C SER A 151 -13.46 11.12 -10.20
N ASP A 152 -12.97 10.42 -11.21
CA ASP A 152 -13.41 10.58 -12.59
C ASP A 152 -14.92 10.25 -12.73
N PHE A 153 -15.37 9.17 -12.10
CA PHE A 153 -16.79 8.81 -12.08
C PHE A 153 -17.67 9.90 -11.45
N ILE A 154 -17.25 10.42 -10.29
CA ILE A 154 -17.94 11.50 -9.59
C ILE A 154 -18.05 12.75 -10.48
N SER A 155 -16.94 13.15 -11.11
CA SER A 155 -16.88 14.33 -11.95
C SER A 155 -17.82 14.21 -13.16
N VAL A 156 -17.82 13.06 -13.83
CA VAL A 156 -18.72 12.78 -14.96
C VAL A 156 -20.18 12.78 -14.52
N ALA A 157 -20.52 12.05 -13.46
CA ALA A 157 -21.90 11.97 -12.96
C ALA A 157 -22.44 13.36 -12.59
N ALA A 158 -21.59 14.20 -11.99
CA ALA A 158 -21.96 15.56 -11.61
C ALA A 158 -22.24 16.46 -12.84
N HIS A 159 -21.40 16.38 -13.88
CA HIS A 159 -21.62 17.12 -15.12
C HIS A 159 -22.93 16.70 -15.81
N GLU A 160 -23.19 15.40 -15.87
CA GLU A 160 -24.42 14.84 -16.46
C GLU A 160 -25.68 15.20 -15.66
N LEU A 161 -25.57 15.46 -14.35
CA LEU A 161 -26.67 15.91 -13.50
C LEU A 161 -26.93 17.42 -13.57
N LYS A 162 -25.90 18.23 -13.84
CA LYS A 162 -26.02 19.70 -13.91
C LYS A 162 -26.96 20.15 -15.04
N THR A 163 -26.91 19.48 -16.18
CA THR A 163 -27.75 19.76 -17.35
C THR A 163 -29.24 19.55 -17.10
N PRO A 164 -29.72 18.35 -16.65
CA PRO A 164 -31.13 18.15 -16.35
C PRO A 164 -31.60 19.03 -15.19
N LEU A 165 -30.76 19.32 -14.19
CA LEU A 165 -31.13 20.26 -13.13
C LEU A 165 -31.42 21.66 -13.65
N THR A 166 -30.56 22.16 -14.54
CA THR A 166 -30.75 23.49 -15.17
C THR A 166 -32.05 23.52 -15.99
N LEU A 167 -32.42 22.42 -16.65
CA LEU A 167 -33.69 22.32 -17.38
C LEU A 167 -34.91 22.35 -16.45
N ILE A 168 -34.88 21.57 -15.36
CA ILE A 168 -35.98 21.57 -14.37
C ILE A 168 -36.08 22.96 -13.71
N GLU A 169 -34.94 23.64 -13.48
CA GLU A 169 -34.89 25.01 -12.94
C GLU A 169 -35.64 25.96 -13.88
N GLY A 170 -35.29 25.94 -15.17
CA GLY A 170 -35.93 26.77 -16.18
C GLY A 170 -37.43 26.52 -16.30
N TYR A 171 -37.86 25.25 -16.35
CA TYR A 171 -39.30 24.93 -16.40
C TYR A 171 -40.04 25.33 -15.12
N SER A 172 -39.41 25.19 -13.95
CA SER A 172 -39.98 25.64 -12.68
C SER A 172 -40.16 27.16 -12.66
N MET A 173 -39.17 27.92 -13.15
CA MET A 173 -39.27 29.38 -13.27
C MET A 173 -40.41 29.79 -14.23
N MET A 174 -40.47 29.16 -15.41
CA MET A 174 -41.53 29.43 -16.39
C MET A 174 -42.94 29.12 -15.85
N LEU A 175 -43.09 28.03 -15.08
CA LEU A 175 -44.34 27.70 -14.41
C LEU A 175 -44.70 28.75 -13.34
N GLY A 176 -43.71 29.29 -12.63
CA GLY A 176 -43.89 30.37 -11.68
C GLY A 176 -44.41 31.66 -12.32
N GLU A 177 -43.86 32.04 -13.49
CA GLU A 177 -44.26 33.23 -14.23
C GLU A 177 -45.70 33.15 -14.80
N GLN A 178 -46.19 31.94 -15.09
CA GLN A 178 -47.53 31.71 -15.64
C GLN A 178 -48.63 31.67 -14.57
N LEU A 179 -48.29 31.70 -13.28
CA LEU A 179 -49.27 31.67 -12.21
C LEU A 179 -49.93 33.06 -12.01
N PRO A 180 -51.27 33.14 -11.95
CA PRO A 180 -51.97 34.40 -11.69
C PRO A 180 -51.50 35.04 -10.38
N HIS A 181 -51.26 36.35 -10.39
CA HIS A 181 -50.90 37.10 -9.19
C HIS A 181 -52.16 37.35 -8.36
N GLY A 182 -52.41 36.51 -7.35
CA GLY A 182 -53.54 36.63 -6.41
C GLY A 182 -53.87 35.31 -5.71
N ASP A 183 -54.04 35.39 -4.39
CA ASP A 183 -54.33 34.32 -3.41
C ASP A 183 -53.74 32.93 -3.69
N ALA A 184 -52.57 32.68 -3.08
CA ALA A 184 -52.05 31.38 -2.63
C ALA A 184 -52.58 30.15 -3.40
N SER A 185 -52.32 30.13 -4.71
CA SER A 185 -52.56 28.94 -5.52
C SER A 185 -51.70 27.80 -4.96
N PRO A 186 -52.25 26.59 -4.72
CA PRO A 186 -51.47 25.42 -4.28
C PRO A 186 -50.26 25.14 -5.19
N HIS A 187 -50.35 25.54 -6.45
CA HIS A 187 -49.31 25.40 -7.46
C HIS A 187 -48.09 26.30 -7.21
N GLU A 188 -48.28 27.47 -6.60
CA GLU A 188 -47.19 28.40 -6.29
C GLU A 188 -46.27 27.85 -5.18
N GLY A 189 -46.84 27.15 -4.20
CA GLY A 189 -46.10 26.41 -3.18
C GLY A 189 -45.30 25.23 -3.77
N LEU A 190 -45.88 24.51 -4.73
CA LEU A 190 -45.22 23.40 -5.42
C LEU A 190 -44.05 23.87 -6.28
N VAL A 191 -44.22 24.94 -7.06
CA VAL A 191 -43.15 25.54 -7.88
C VAL A 191 -42.00 26.05 -7.01
N ARG A 192 -42.29 26.75 -5.90
CA ARG A 192 -41.26 27.15 -4.92
C ARG A 192 -40.54 25.95 -4.29
N GLY A 193 -41.26 24.86 -4.03
CA GLY A 193 -40.68 23.61 -3.51
C GLY A 193 -39.73 22.96 -4.52
N ILE A 194 -40.11 22.91 -5.80
CA ILE A 194 -39.28 22.39 -6.90
C ILE A 194 -38.01 23.22 -7.04
N ALA A 195 -38.12 24.55 -7.10
CA ALA A 195 -36.97 25.46 -7.19
C ALA A 195 -35.96 25.24 -6.04
N LYS A 196 -36.45 25.19 -4.79
CA LYS A 196 -35.59 24.91 -3.63
C LYS A 196 -34.92 23.52 -3.69
N GLY A 197 -35.62 22.51 -4.21
CA GLY A 197 -35.06 21.17 -4.38
C GLY A 197 -33.93 21.14 -5.42
N ILE A 198 -34.06 21.91 -6.49
CA ILE A 198 -33.06 22.02 -7.56
C ILE A 198 -31.82 22.76 -7.06
N ASP A 199 -32.00 23.89 -6.38
CA ASP A 199 -30.89 24.62 -5.76
C ASP A 199 -30.10 23.71 -4.82
N ARG A 200 -30.81 22.95 -3.98
CA ARG A 200 -30.18 22.01 -3.06
C ARG A 200 -29.41 20.90 -3.76
N LEU A 201 -29.95 20.37 -4.85
CA LEU A 201 -29.27 19.32 -5.60
C LEU A 201 -28.07 19.87 -6.37
N ARG A 202 -28.15 21.10 -6.88
CA ARG A 202 -27.01 21.80 -7.50
C ARG A 202 -25.87 22.00 -6.51
N GLU A 203 -26.18 22.44 -5.27
CA GLU A 203 -25.17 22.55 -4.21
C GLU A 203 -24.48 21.21 -3.93
N ILE A 204 -25.24 20.10 -3.89
CA ILE A 204 -24.68 18.77 -3.64
C ILE A 204 -23.78 18.33 -4.80
N VAL A 205 -24.20 18.59 -6.03
CA VAL A 205 -23.43 18.26 -7.24
C VAL A 205 -22.13 19.07 -7.30
N ASP A 206 -22.20 20.38 -7.09
CA ASP A 206 -21.01 21.24 -7.11
C ASP A 206 -20.04 20.87 -5.94
N ASP A 207 -20.56 20.56 -4.74
CA ASP A 207 -19.74 20.08 -3.62
C ASP A 207 -19.02 18.75 -3.95
N LEU A 208 -19.70 17.85 -4.64
CA LEU A 208 -19.15 16.56 -5.03
C LEU A 208 -18.01 16.72 -6.07
N ILE A 209 -18.16 17.65 -7.01
CA ILE A 209 -17.10 18.02 -7.97
C ILE A 209 -15.89 18.58 -7.23
N ASP A 210 -16.10 19.50 -6.31
CA ASP A 210 -15.00 20.14 -5.58
C ASP A 210 -14.22 19.15 -4.72
N VAL A 211 -14.92 18.24 -4.02
CA VAL A 211 -14.27 17.16 -3.26
C VAL A 211 -13.44 16.27 -4.19
N SER A 212 -13.98 15.89 -5.35
CA SER A 212 -13.25 15.06 -6.33
C SER A 212 -12.04 15.78 -6.93
N ALA A 213 -12.13 17.07 -7.22
CA ALA A 213 -11.01 17.86 -7.71
C ALA A 213 -9.91 18.02 -6.66
N LEU A 214 -10.29 18.11 -5.37
CA LEU A 214 -9.36 18.17 -4.24
C LEU A 214 -8.66 16.82 -4.00
N GLU A 215 -9.40 15.70 -4.02
CA GLU A 215 -8.85 14.34 -3.87
C GLU A 215 -7.83 14.02 -4.98
N THR A 216 -8.02 14.54 -6.20
CA THR A 216 -7.13 14.31 -7.34
C THR A 216 -5.98 15.31 -7.44
N ASN A 217 -5.87 16.25 -6.49
CA ASN A 217 -4.90 17.34 -6.50
C ASN A 217 -4.94 18.19 -7.80
N MET A 218 -6.10 18.22 -8.48
CA MET A 218 -6.32 18.95 -9.73
C MET A 218 -6.80 20.39 -9.51
N VAL A 219 -6.97 20.83 -8.25
CA VAL A 219 -7.36 22.21 -7.95
C VAL A 219 -6.18 23.14 -8.16
N SER A 220 -6.21 23.91 -9.25
CA SER A 220 -5.35 25.06 -9.45
C SER A 220 -5.99 26.31 -8.85
N LEU A 221 -5.25 27.04 -8.02
CA LEU A 221 -5.72 28.28 -7.39
C LEU A 221 -5.21 29.50 -8.17
N SER A 222 -6.12 30.40 -8.53
CA SER A 222 -5.77 31.64 -9.20
C SER A 222 -5.55 32.76 -8.18
N TYR A 223 -4.33 32.83 -7.66
CA TYR A 223 -3.95 33.86 -6.69
C TYR A 223 -3.91 35.25 -7.32
N GLN A 224 -4.66 36.17 -6.73
CA GLN A 224 -4.67 37.59 -7.08
C GLN A 224 -4.89 38.45 -5.83
N PRO A 225 -4.58 39.75 -5.87
CA PRO A 225 -4.91 40.66 -4.77
C PRO A 225 -6.43 40.74 -4.56
N VAL A 226 -6.90 40.24 -3.41
CA VAL A 226 -8.32 40.26 -3.02
C VAL A 226 -8.51 41.18 -1.82
N ARG A 227 -9.54 42.03 -1.91
CA ARG A 227 -10.04 42.82 -0.78
C ARG A 227 -11.09 42.00 -0.03
N LEU A 228 -10.76 41.52 1.17
CA LEU A 228 -11.62 40.62 1.94
C LEU A 228 -13.01 41.21 2.26
N TRP A 229 -13.12 42.53 2.45
CA TRP A 229 -14.42 43.17 2.68
C TRP A 229 -15.40 42.93 1.54
N ARG A 230 -14.94 42.89 0.28
CA ARG A 230 -15.81 42.62 -0.87
C ARG A 230 -16.38 41.22 -0.83
N VAL A 231 -15.62 40.26 -0.31
CA VAL A 231 -16.06 38.88 -0.14
C VAL A 231 -17.16 38.82 0.92
N PHE A 232 -16.94 39.41 2.09
CA PHE A 232 -17.92 39.39 3.18
C PHE A 232 -19.18 40.20 2.86
N ASP A 233 -19.05 41.36 2.22
CA ASP A 233 -20.18 42.18 1.78
C ASP A 233 -21.03 41.43 0.73
N ARG A 234 -20.37 40.71 -0.18
CA ARG A 234 -21.05 39.84 -1.14
C ARG A 234 -21.83 38.71 -0.46
N VAL A 235 -21.24 38.03 0.53
CA VAL A 235 -21.96 36.98 1.28
C VAL A 235 -23.13 37.56 2.09
N LYS A 236 -22.93 38.73 2.71
CA LYS A 236 -23.97 39.42 3.48
C LYS A 236 -25.16 39.80 2.62
N SER A 237 -24.93 40.32 1.41
CA SER A 237 -25.99 40.65 0.46
C SER A 237 -26.72 39.42 -0.07
N GLU A 238 -25.99 38.34 -0.40
CA GLU A 238 -26.60 37.07 -0.86
C GLU A 238 -27.49 36.40 0.21
N LEU A 239 -27.15 36.56 1.49
CA LEU A 239 -27.91 35.96 2.60
C LEU A 239 -28.92 36.92 3.25
N ALA A 240 -29.07 38.15 2.74
CA ALA A 240 -29.86 39.20 3.39
C ALA A 240 -31.31 38.78 3.67
N GLU A 241 -31.97 38.14 2.70
CA GLU A 241 -33.35 37.67 2.82
C GLU A 241 -33.49 36.57 3.88
N VAL A 242 -32.55 35.62 3.91
CA VAL A 242 -32.55 34.51 4.88
C VAL A 242 -32.29 35.03 6.30
N LEU A 243 -31.35 35.96 6.44
CA LEU A 243 -31.05 36.64 7.71
C LEU A 243 -32.28 37.39 8.23
N ALA A 244 -32.96 38.15 7.37
CA ALA A 244 -34.17 38.88 7.73
C ALA A 244 -35.30 37.93 8.17
N THR A 245 -35.52 36.86 7.39
CA THR A 245 -36.56 35.86 7.67
C THR A 245 -36.32 35.15 9.00
N ARG A 246 -35.06 34.85 9.33
CA ARG A 246 -34.66 34.21 10.59
C ARG A 246 -34.39 35.19 11.74
N ARG A 247 -34.50 36.50 11.50
CA ARG A 247 -34.19 37.57 12.46
C ARG A 247 -32.77 37.47 13.03
N LEU A 248 -31.81 37.12 12.18
CA LEU A 248 -30.40 37.01 12.52
C LEU A 248 -29.64 38.27 12.09
N THR A 249 -28.69 38.70 12.91
CA THR A 249 -27.83 39.86 12.61
C THR A 249 -26.43 39.39 12.30
N MET A 250 -25.95 39.70 11.10
CA MET A 250 -24.54 39.50 10.71
C MET A 250 -23.72 40.74 11.00
N VAL A 251 -22.80 40.63 11.97
CA VAL A 251 -21.84 41.68 12.32
C VAL A 251 -20.48 41.35 11.68
N ILE A 252 -19.96 42.28 10.88
CA ILE A 252 -18.61 42.22 10.33
C ILE A 252 -17.75 43.10 11.24
N GLY A 253 -16.73 42.50 11.88
CA GLY A 253 -15.83 43.21 12.79
C GLY A 253 -14.99 44.28 12.07
N GLU A 254 -14.38 45.18 12.84
CA GLU A 254 -13.49 46.21 12.30
C GLU A 254 -12.19 45.61 11.76
N PHE A 255 -11.86 45.91 10.51
CA PHE A 255 -10.56 45.65 9.89
C PHE A 255 -10.26 46.76 8.87
N ASP A 256 -8.98 46.94 8.52
CA ASP A 256 -8.58 47.95 7.53
C ASP A 256 -9.06 47.54 6.12
N ASN A 257 -10.21 48.10 5.73
CA ASN A 257 -10.94 47.79 4.50
C ASN A 257 -10.21 48.23 3.22
N GLU A 258 -9.25 49.15 3.30
CA GLU A 258 -8.58 49.71 2.12
C GLU A 258 -7.13 49.24 1.97
N ALA A 259 -6.40 48.99 3.07
CA ALA A 259 -5.00 48.57 3.01
C ALA A 259 -4.79 47.05 2.97
N THR A 260 -5.77 46.25 3.41
CA THR A 260 -5.59 44.78 3.53
C THR A 260 -5.88 44.08 2.21
N LEU A 261 -4.89 44.01 1.33
CA LEU A 261 -4.89 43.13 0.16
C LEU A 261 -4.29 41.78 0.55
N THR A 262 -5.06 40.70 0.40
CA THR A 262 -4.58 39.33 0.58
C THR A 262 -4.42 38.67 -0.77
N GLN A 263 -3.31 37.96 -0.99
CA GLN A 263 -3.15 37.10 -2.16
C GLN A 263 -4.00 35.84 -1.97
N ALA A 264 -5.08 35.72 -2.72
CA ALA A 264 -5.98 34.58 -2.65
C ALA A 264 -6.73 34.38 -3.97
N ASP A 265 -7.39 33.23 -4.11
CA ASP A 265 -8.37 33.03 -5.17
C ASP A 265 -9.74 33.60 -4.72
N PRO A 266 -10.28 34.65 -5.37
CA PRO A 266 -11.50 35.31 -4.94
C PRO A 266 -12.73 34.42 -5.04
N GLN A 267 -12.78 33.50 -6.02
CA GLN A 267 -13.91 32.59 -6.20
C GLN A 267 -13.92 31.56 -5.07
N ARG A 268 -12.76 30.95 -4.79
CA ARG A 268 -12.62 30.00 -3.68
C ARG A 268 -12.82 30.67 -2.32
N MET A 269 -12.40 31.92 -2.16
CA MET A 269 -12.64 32.64 -0.91
C MET A 269 -14.10 32.96 -0.67
N LEU A 270 -14.82 33.38 -1.71
CA LEU A 270 -16.26 33.58 -1.63
C LEU A 270 -16.98 32.27 -1.32
N GLN A 271 -16.56 31.17 -1.94
CA GLN A 271 -17.11 29.84 -1.67
C GLN A 271 -16.95 29.44 -0.20
N VAL A 272 -15.73 29.56 0.35
CA VAL A 272 -15.47 29.24 1.78
C VAL A 272 -16.34 30.12 2.69
N ALA A 273 -16.39 31.42 2.43
CA ALA A 273 -17.20 32.34 3.22
C ALA A 273 -18.69 31.98 3.17
N ARG A 274 -19.24 31.65 1.99
CA ARG A 274 -20.62 31.16 1.85
C ARG A 274 -20.88 29.89 2.64
N LYS A 275 -19.98 28.91 2.60
CA LYS A 275 -20.16 27.63 3.32
C LYS A 275 -20.14 27.82 4.84
N VAL A 276 -19.17 28.57 5.36
CA VAL A 276 -19.03 28.81 6.79
C VAL A 276 -20.22 29.62 7.31
N VAL A 277 -20.52 30.74 6.66
CA VAL A 277 -21.60 31.63 7.08
C VAL A 277 -22.97 31.01 6.85
N GLY A 278 -23.18 30.32 5.74
CA GLY A 278 -24.41 29.58 5.46
C GLY A 278 -24.69 28.51 6.52
N ASN A 279 -23.66 27.79 6.97
CA ASN A 279 -23.80 26.88 8.11
C ASN A 279 -24.16 27.64 9.40
N ALA A 280 -23.49 28.76 9.70
CA ALA A 280 -23.82 29.56 10.88
C ALA A 280 -25.28 30.02 10.88
N VAL A 281 -25.79 30.54 9.76
CA VAL A 281 -27.19 30.95 9.58
C VAL A 281 -28.15 29.77 9.71
N LYS A 282 -27.75 28.58 9.27
CA LYS A 282 -28.58 27.37 9.34
C LYS A 282 -28.77 26.87 10.77
N TYR A 283 -27.73 26.94 11.60
CA TYR A 283 -27.67 26.34 12.94
C TYR A 283 -27.75 27.35 14.10
N THR A 284 -27.93 28.64 13.82
CA THR A 284 -28.30 29.68 14.79
C THR A 284 -29.81 29.93 14.70
#